data_AF-A0A9W6P076-F1
#
_entry.id   AF-A0A9W6P076-F1
#
_cell.length_a   1.000
_cell.length_b   1.000
_cell.length_c   1.000
_cell.angle_alpha   90.00
_cell.angle_beta   90.00
_cell.angle_gamma   90.00
#
_symmetry.space_group_name_H-M   'P 1'
#
loop_
_entity.id
_entity.type
_entity.pdbx_description
1 polymer ?
#
loop_
_entity_poly.entity_id
_entity_poly.type
_entity_poly.pdbx_seq_one_letter_code
_entity_poly.pdbx_strand_id
1 'polypeptide(L)'
;MEIDCALAAGVATPEQVALAEELGYARAWCHEAPRSYPDAGMALAVAAERTSRIRIGLAVGGHWRRAAADAGALADLAARARARAELVVGLPGGTAADPEAHASAVREVLRREHGVDGVPAWVGRPGATEYLPLAFGVRSPRGAALRTVVEVTPGADLHRVVARLRPAGLLLRPTGADVGRELAEFAEAVRALELAGVA
;
A
#
# COMPACT_ATOMS: atom_id res chain seq x y z
N MET A 1 13.34 -3.77 10.13
CA MET A 1 12.86 -3.87 8.74
C MET A 1 11.43 -3.38 8.68
N GLU A 2 11.07 -2.54 7.71
CA GLU A 2 9.66 -2.14 7.55
C GLU A 2 8.86 -3.22 6.81
N ILE A 3 7.67 -3.52 7.32
CA ILE A 3 6.69 -4.39 6.65
C ILE A 3 5.42 -3.61 6.31
N ASP A 4 4.86 -3.88 5.15
CA ASP A 4 3.64 -3.29 4.61
C ASP A 4 2.66 -4.42 4.21
N CYS A 5 1.38 -4.11 4.02
CA CYS A 5 0.42 -5.06 3.46
C CYS A 5 -0.41 -4.45 2.32
N ALA A 6 -0.81 -5.30 1.36
CA ALA A 6 -1.73 -4.98 0.27
C ALA A 6 -3.00 -5.83 0.45
N LEU A 7 -4.10 -5.17 0.80
CA LEU A 7 -5.37 -5.79 1.13
C LEU A 7 -6.38 -5.59 -0.01
N ALA A 8 -7.10 -6.64 -0.37
CA ALA A 8 -8.28 -6.50 -1.18
C ALA A 8 -9.36 -5.75 -0.39
N ALA A 9 -10.02 -4.77 -1.01
CA ALA A 9 -11.10 -4.03 -0.39
C ALA A 9 -12.24 -4.95 0.04
N GLY A 10 -12.83 -4.69 1.20
CA GLY A 10 -13.86 -5.52 1.81
C GLY A 10 -14.43 -4.88 3.07
N VAL A 11 -15.57 -5.40 3.53
CA VAL A 11 -16.24 -4.91 4.76
C VAL A 11 -15.39 -5.09 6.02
N ALA A 12 -14.52 -6.11 6.05
CA ALA A 12 -13.61 -6.38 7.17
C ALA A 12 -12.25 -5.67 7.04
N THR A 13 -12.00 -4.97 5.92
CA THR A 13 -10.73 -4.29 5.68
C THR A 13 -10.39 -3.24 6.75
N PRO A 14 -11.35 -2.44 7.29
CA PRO A 14 -11.03 -1.51 8.37
C PRO A 14 -10.45 -2.20 9.62
N GLU A 15 -10.99 -3.35 10.01
CA GLU A 15 -10.50 -4.18 11.11
C GLU A 15 -9.12 -4.77 10.78
N GLN A 16 -8.92 -5.24 9.55
CA GLN A 16 -7.62 -5.78 9.10
C GLN A 16 -6.52 -4.71 9.08
N VAL A 17 -6.84 -3.47 8.70
CA VAL A 17 -5.89 -2.35 8.72
C VAL A 17 -5.54 -1.96 10.17
N ALA A 18 -6.52 -1.96 11.08
CA ALA A 18 -6.26 -1.74 12.50
C ALA A 18 -5.37 -2.83 13.09
N LEU A 19 -5.65 -4.10 12.78
CA LEU A 19 -4.81 -5.23 13.18
C LEU A 19 -3.39 -5.10 12.60
N ALA A 20 -3.23 -4.68 11.34
CA ALA A 20 -1.92 -4.44 10.76
C ALA A 20 -1.14 -3.35 11.54
N GLU A 21 -1.80 -2.27 11.97
CA GLU A 21 -1.17 -1.25 12.83
C GLU A 21 -0.72 -1.83 14.18
N GLU A 22 -1.53 -2.67 14.81
CA GLU A 22 -1.19 -3.35 16.07
C GLU A 22 0.00 -4.31 15.92
N LEU A 23 0.06 -5.02 14.79
CA LEU A 23 1.14 -5.96 14.47
C LEU A 23 2.45 -5.29 14.04
N GLY A 24 2.45 -3.96 13.85
CA GLY A 24 3.64 -3.17 13.54
C GLY A 24 3.87 -2.92 12.05
N TYR A 25 2.86 -3.09 11.19
CA TYR A 25 2.96 -2.72 9.79
C TYR A 25 3.07 -1.20 9.64
N ALA A 26 3.96 -0.76 8.75
CA ALA A 26 4.17 0.64 8.44
C ALA A 26 3.09 1.18 7.48
N ARG A 27 2.58 0.32 6.58
CA ARG A 27 1.56 0.69 5.58
C ARG A 27 0.54 -0.41 5.38
N ALA A 28 -0.69 0.01 5.12
CA ALA A 28 -1.74 -0.83 4.56
C ALA A 28 -2.29 -0.18 3.30
N TRP A 29 -2.07 -0.81 2.16
CA TRP A 29 -2.57 -0.39 0.88
C TRP A 29 -3.80 -1.20 0.52
N CYS A 30 -4.90 -0.55 0.18
CA CYS A 30 -6.13 -1.23 -0.17
C CYS A 30 -6.34 -1.12 -1.67
N HIS A 31 -6.33 -2.27 -2.35
CA HIS A 31 -6.60 -2.35 -3.79
C HIS A 31 -8.05 -2.74 -4.04
N GLU A 32 -8.61 -2.13 -5.07
CA GLU A 32 -9.93 -2.50 -5.58
C GLU A 32 -9.84 -3.10 -6.98
N ALA A 33 -10.82 -3.94 -7.27
CA ALA A 33 -11.14 -4.37 -8.61
C ALA A 33 -12.68 -4.39 -8.65
N PRO A 34 -13.35 -3.39 -9.24
CA PRO A 34 -14.81 -3.21 -9.09
C PRO A 34 -15.67 -4.42 -9.49
N ARG A 35 -15.11 -5.39 -10.23
CA ARG A 35 -15.77 -6.66 -10.56
C ARG A 35 -15.71 -7.71 -9.44
N SER A 36 -14.85 -7.52 -8.43
CA SER A 36 -14.49 -8.53 -7.44
C SER A 36 -14.45 -7.97 -6.01
N TYR A 37 -14.17 -6.68 -5.84
CA TYR A 37 -14.01 -6.02 -4.55
C TYR A 37 -14.78 -4.69 -4.52
N PRO A 38 -15.34 -4.29 -3.36
CA PRO A 38 -15.94 -2.98 -3.15
C PRO A 38 -14.93 -1.83 -3.26
N ASP A 39 -15.42 -0.59 -3.16
CA ASP A 39 -14.60 0.63 -3.24
C ASP A 39 -13.57 0.70 -2.10
N ALA A 40 -12.30 0.85 -2.46
CA ALA A 40 -11.19 0.90 -1.50
C ALA A 40 -11.21 2.19 -0.66
N GLY A 41 -11.63 3.32 -1.24
CA GLY A 41 -11.71 4.61 -0.56
C GLY A 41 -12.67 4.57 0.63
N MET A 42 -13.82 3.94 0.46
CA MET A 42 -14.80 3.75 1.54
C MET A 42 -14.22 2.96 2.73
N ALA A 43 -13.57 1.83 2.46
CA ALA A 43 -12.95 1.03 3.51
C ALA A 43 -11.81 1.79 4.21
N LEU A 44 -10.97 2.47 3.44
CA LEU A 44 -9.86 3.26 3.98
C LEU A 44 -10.31 4.46 4.79
N ALA A 45 -11.42 5.10 4.44
CA ALA A 45 -11.99 6.20 5.24
C ALA A 45 -12.38 5.74 6.65
N VAL A 46 -12.94 4.53 6.79
CA VAL A 46 -13.24 3.93 8.10
C VAL A 46 -11.96 3.49 8.81
N ALA A 47 -11.01 2.89 8.08
CA ALA A 47 -9.72 2.51 8.64
C ALA A 47 -8.93 3.71 9.18
N ALA A 48 -9.03 4.87 8.53
CA ALA A 48 -8.39 6.11 8.95
C ALA A 48 -8.81 6.54 10.35
N GLU A 49 -10.09 6.41 10.68
CA GLU A 49 -10.64 6.75 12.00
C GLU A 49 -10.25 5.73 13.10
N ARG A 50 -9.93 4.50 12.71
CA ARG A 50 -9.58 3.41 13.64
C ARG A 50 -8.08 3.27 13.88
N THR A 51 -7.27 4.05 13.17
CA THR A 51 -5.81 3.96 13.18
C THR A 51 -5.17 5.32 13.44
N SER A 52 -3.94 5.30 13.90
CA SER A 52 -3.25 6.50 14.37
C SER A 52 -1.84 6.68 13.82
N ARG A 53 -1.21 5.61 13.31
CA ARG A 53 0.20 5.55 12.92
C ARG A 53 0.40 4.99 11.51
N ILE A 54 -0.30 3.91 11.15
CA ILE A 54 -0.13 3.21 9.88
C ILE A 54 -0.49 4.13 8.72
N ARG A 55 0.33 4.14 7.67
CA ARG A 55 0.02 4.88 6.44
C ARG A 55 -0.98 4.07 5.63
N ILE A 56 -1.96 4.74 5.06
CA ILE A 56 -3.09 4.11 4.38
C ILE A 56 -3.10 4.54 2.91
N GLY A 57 -2.95 3.55 2.03
CA GLY A 57 -2.77 3.79 0.60
C GLY A 57 -4.00 3.41 -0.20
N LEU A 58 -4.55 4.38 -0.94
CA LEU A 58 -5.55 4.11 -1.96
C LEU A 58 -4.84 3.51 -3.18
N ALA A 59 -5.04 2.22 -3.43
CA ALA A 59 -4.36 1.51 -4.49
C ALA A 59 -5.24 1.27 -5.71
N VAL A 60 -4.85 1.90 -6.82
CA VAL A 60 -5.66 2.01 -8.02
C VAL A 60 -4.93 1.45 -9.24
N GLY A 61 -5.68 0.78 -10.10
CA GLY A 61 -5.16 0.29 -11.37
C GLY A 61 -5.22 1.31 -12.51
N GLY A 62 -5.78 2.50 -12.31
CA GLY A 62 -5.91 3.57 -13.32
C GLY A 62 -6.78 3.27 -14.56
N HIS A 63 -7.33 2.06 -14.69
CA HIS A 63 -8.20 1.66 -15.80
C HIS A 63 -9.69 1.57 -15.41
N TRP A 64 -10.01 1.53 -14.10
CA TRP A 64 -11.39 1.49 -13.61
C TRP A 64 -11.92 2.86 -13.18
N ARG A 65 -11.09 3.68 -12.54
CA ARG A 65 -11.44 5.01 -12.06
C ARG A 65 -10.73 6.07 -12.89
N ARG A 66 -11.41 7.19 -13.14
CA ARG A 66 -10.76 8.38 -13.71
C ARG A 66 -9.96 9.10 -12.63
N ALA A 67 -8.93 9.83 -13.04
CA ALA A 67 -8.09 10.60 -12.14
C ALA A 67 -8.87 11.52 -11.16
N ALA A 68 -9.98 12.11 -11.62
CA ALA A 68 -10.83 12.93 -10.76
C ALA A 68 -11.51 12.16 -9.63
N ALA A 69 -11.93 10.90 -9.87
CA ALA A 69 -12.53 10.07 -8.84
C ALA A 69 -11.50 9.64 -7.78
N ASP A 70 -10.28 9.30 -8.23
CA ASP A 70 -9.15 9.00 -7.35
C ASP A 70 -8.73 10.22 -6.53
N ALA A 71 -8.66 11.40 -7.14
CA ALA A 71 -8.34 12.65 -6.45
C ALA A 71 -9.37 13.00 -5.37
N GLY A 72 -10.67 12.88 -5.67
CA GLY A 72 -11.72 13.16 -4.68
C GLY A 72 -11.70 12.19 -3.49
N ALA A 73 -11.52 10.89 -3.75
CA ALA A 73 -11.38 9.89 -2.69
C ALA A 73 -10.11 10.13 -1.85
N LEU A 74 -9.01 10.47 -2.50
CA LEU A 74 -7.73 10.75 -1.83
C LEU A 74 -7.78 12.05 -1.01
N ALA A 75 -8.54 13.05 -1.45
CA ALA A 75 -8.76 14.28 -0.68
C ALA A 75 -9.52 14.01 0.63
N ASP A 76 -10.62 13.25 0.57
CA ASP A 76 -11.36 12.82 1.77
C ASP A 76 -10.47 11.97 2.69
N LEU A 77 -9.74 11.01 2.11
CA LEU A 77 -8.80 10.19 2.87
C LEU A 77 -7.71 11.02 3.53
N ALA A 78 -7.12 12.00 2.84
CA ALA A 78 -6.07 12.87 3.38
C ALA A 78 -6.58 13.70 4.57
N ALA A 79 -7.82 14.18 4.51
CA ALA A 79 -8.46 14.91 5.60
C ALA A 79 -8.65 14.03 6.85
N ARG A 80 -9.11 12.79 6.67
CA ARG A 80 -9.34 11.82 7.78
C ARG A 80 -8.04 11.25 8.33
N ALA A 81 -7.08 10.96 7.47
CA ALA A 81 -5.85 10.24 7.80
C ALA A 81 -4.77 11.12 8.44
N ARG A 82 -4.95 12.46 8.51
CA ARG A 82 -4.00 13.41 9.12
C ARG A 82 -2.54 13.19 8.67
N ALA A 83 -2.29 13.32 7.36
CA ALA A 83 -0.98 13.11 6.71
C ALA A 83 -0.48 11.65 6.58
N ARG A 84 -1.35 10.66 6.82
CA ARG A 84 -1.06 9.23 6.60
C ARG A 84 -1.57 8.68 5.26
N ALA A 85 -2.29 9.47 4.48
CA ALA A 85 -2.82 9.05 3.19
C ALA A 85 -1.70 8.91 2.14
N GLU A 86 -1.81 7.92 1.28
CA GLU A 86 -0.92 7.68 0.15
C GLU A 86 -1.71 7.28 -1.10
N LEU A 87 -1.19 7.62 -2.28
CA LEU A 87 -1.66 7.12 -3.56
C LEU A 87 -0.78 5.94 -3.99
N VAL A 88 -1.37 4.86 -4.46
CA VAL A 88 -0.61 3.76 -5.06
C VAL A 88 -1.21 3.45 -6.42
N VAL A 89 -0.40 3.46 -7.47
CA VAL A 89 -0.84 3.17 -8.84
C VAL A 89 -0.13 1.92 -9.34
N GLY A 90 -0.88 0.90 -9.75
CA GLY A 90 -0.31 -0.33 -10.32
C GLY A 90 -0.06 -1.49 -9.34
N LEU A 91 -0.76 -1.55 -8.20
CA LEU A 91 -0.84 -2.77 -7.37
C LEU A 91 -1.35 -4.00 -8.15
N PRO A 92 -0.98 -5.24 -7.77
CA PRO A 92 -1.42 -6.44 -8.48
C PRO A 92 -2.95 -6.48 -8.46
N GLY A 93 -3.55 -6.32 -9.65
CA GLY A 93 -4.97 -6.01 -9.82
C GLY A 93 -5.27 -5.19 -11.07
N GLY A 94 -4.25 -4.53 -11.64
CA GLY A 94 -4.20 -4.23 -13.08
C GLY A 94 -3.25 -3.10 -13.44
N THR A 95 -2.61 -3.24 -14.59
CA THR A 95 -1.74 -2.22 -15.15
C THR A 95 -2.60 -1.13 -15.77
N ALA A 96 -2.56 0.08 -15.23
CA ALA A 96 -2.87 1.25 -16.05
C ALA A 96 -1.99 1.15 -17.31
N ALA A 97 -2.48 1.58 -18.47
CA ALA A 97 -1.64 1.63 -19.68
C ALA A 97 -0.40 2.51 -19.42
N ASP A 98 -0.54 3.52 -18.56
CA ASP A 98 0.54 4.35 -18.04
C ASP A 98 0.28 4.75 -16.56
N PRO A 99 0.82 3.99 -15.59
CA PRO A 99 0.68 4.27 -14.16
C PRO A 99 1.25 5.64 -13.74
N GLU A 100 2.29 6.12 -14.41
CA GLU A 100 2.94 7.41 -14.09
C GLU A 100 2.08 8.59 -14.56
N ALA A 101 1.52 8.50 -15.77
CA ALA A 101 0.58 9.49 -16.28
C ALA A 101 -0.68 9.56 -15.42
N HIS A 102 -1.23 8.41 -15.00
CA HIS A 102 -2.39 8.38 -14.11
C HIS A 102 -2.08 9.04 -12.76
N ALA A 103 -0.96 8.69 -12.12
CA ALA A 103 -0.54 9.31 -10.86
C ALA A 103 -0.37 10.84 -11.00
N SER A 104 0.20 11.28 -12.12
CA SER A 104 0.38 12.71 -12.43
C SER A 104 -0.96 13.43 -12.59
N ALA A 105 -1.91 12.83 -13.31
CA ALA A 105 -3.24 13.38 -13.49
C ALA A 105 -4.02 13.47 -12.16
N VAL A 106 -3.94 12.44 -11.31
CA VAL A 106 -4.55 12.46 -9.97
C VAL A 106 -4.00 13.61 -9.14
N ARG A 107 -2.68 13.80 -9.11
CA ARG A 107 -2.04 14.89 -8.37
C ARG A 107 -2.43 16.27 -8.89
N GLU A 108 -2.55 16.42 -10.20
CA GLU A 108 -2.99 17.68 -10.81
C GLU A 108 -4.41 18.04 -10.36
N VAL A 109 -5.34 17.09 -10.43
CA VAL A 109 -6.73 17.30 -9.98
C VAL A 109 -6.78 17.53 -8.47
N LEU A 110 -6.07 16.73 -7.67
CA LEU A 110 -6.01 16.85 -6.22
C LEU A 110 -5.57 18.26 -5.78
N ARG A 111 -4.53 18.80 -6.43
CA ARG A 111 -4.03 20.15 -6.17
C ARG A 111 -5.00 21.23 -6.65
N ARG A 112 -5.51 21.11 -7.89
CA ARG A 112 -6.32 22.16 -8.52
C ARG A 112 -7.73 22.26 -7.97
N GLU A 113 -8.37 21.12 -7.72
CA GLU A 113 -9.79 21.05 -7.36
C GLU A 113 -10.00 20.90 -5.85
N HIS A 114 -9.08 20.24 -5.15
CA HIS A 114 -9.21 19.99 -3.71
C HIS A 114 -8.21 20.78 -2.84
N GLY A 115 -7.25 21.48 -3.44
CA GLY A 115 -6.23 22.24 -2.71
C GLY A 115 -5.30 21.37 -1.85
N VAL A 116 -5.26 20.06 -2.11
CA VAL A 116 -4.43 19.10 -1.37
C VAL A 116 -3.15 18.84 -2.17
N ASP A 117 -2.01 18.94 -1.50
CA ASP A 117 -0.68 18.69 -2.09
C ASP A 117 0.18 17.85 -1.13
N GLY A 118 1.30 17.33 -1.61
CA GLY A 118 2.28 16.60 -0.81
C GLY A 118 1.87 15.16 -0.45
N VAL A 119 0.74 14.66 -0.98
CA VAL A 119 0.35 13.26 -0.79
C VAL A 119 1.37 12.35 -1.51
N PRO A 120 2.05 11.44 -0.79
CA PRO A 120 3.00 10.51 -1.40
C PRO A 120 2.31 9.64 -2.45
N ALA A 121 3.00 9.37 -3.56
CA ALA A 121 2.52 8.45 -4.58
C ALA A 121 3.57 7.37 -4.88
N TRP A 122 3.10 6.14 -4.98
CA TRP A 122 3.86 4.94 -5.31
C TRP A 122 3.39 4.43 -6.67
N VAL A 123 4.32 4.14 -7.58
CA VAL A 123 3.97 3.69 -8.93
C VAL A 123 4.64 2.35 -9.22
N GLY A 124 3.83 1.36 -9.60
CA GLY A 124 4.27 0.04 -10.03
C GLY A 124 4.64 0.05 -11.51
N ARG A 125 5.76 -0.58 -11.87
CA ARG A 125 6.16 -0.74 -13.28
C ARG A 125 5.60 -2.05 -13.85
N PRO A 126 5.15 -2.07 -15.12
CA PRO A 126 4.78 -3.31 -15.79
C PRO A 126 5.91 -4.34 -15.74
N GLY A 127 5.62 -5.55 -15.23
CA GLY A 127 6.62 -6.62 -15.05
C GLY A 127 7.51 -6.48 -13.81
N ALA A 128 7.37 -5.42 -13.02
CA ALA A 128 8.09 -5.26 -11.76
C ALA A 128 7.26 -5.77 -10.58
N THR A 129 7.86 -6.66 -9.80
CA THR A 129 7.51 -6.91 -8.40
C THR A 129 8.04 -5.80 -7.49
N GLU A 130 8.29 -4.57 -7.97
CA GLU A 130 8.94 -3.50 -7.20
C GLU A 130 8.25 -2.14 -7.40
N TYR A 131 8.01 -1.41 -6.31
CA TYR A 131 7.51 -0.02 -6.33
C TYR A 131 8.66 0.97 -6.16
N LEU A 132 8.66 2.01 -7.00
CA LEU A 132 9.54 3.17 -6.85
C LEU A 132 8.76 4.36 -6.24
N PRO A 133 9.29 5.05 -5.22
CA PRO A 133 8.71 6.30 -4.75
C PRO A 133 8.98 7.43 -5.76
N LEU A 134 7.95 8.14 -6.22
CA LEU A 134 8.10 9.33 -7.07
C LEU A 134 8.04 10.61 -6.20
N ALA A 135 9.21 11.19 -5.91
CA ALA A 135 9.34 12.48 -5.21
C ALA A 135 9.53 13.64 -6.21
N PHE A 136 8.68 14.67 -6.15
CA PHE A 136 8.91 15.95 -6.82
C PHE A 136 9.80 16.85 -5.94
N GLY A 137 10.95 17.29 -6.48
CA GLY A 137 11.60 18.55 -6.09
C GLY A 137 12.48 18.57 -4.84
N VAL A 138 12.54 17.55 -3.99
CA VAL A 138 13.49 17.47 -2.86
C VAL A 138 14.43 16.29 -3.07
N ARG A 139 15.74 16.49 -2.88
CA ARG A 139 16.74 15.41 -2.96
C ARG A 139 16.29 14.24 -2.09
N SER A 140 16.09 13.08 -2.72
CA SER A 140 16.02 11.80 -2.01
C SER A 140 17.24 11.71 -1.09
N PRO A 141 17.07 11.51 0.23
CA PRO A 141 18.20 11.16 1.07
C PRO A 141 18.80 9.90 0.47
N ARG A 142 20.11 9.91 0.21
CA ARG A 142 20.86 8.68 -0.09
C ARG A 142 20.41 7.61 0.92
N GLY A 143 19.71 6.57 0.46
CA GLY A 143 19.30 5.44 1.31
C GLY A 143 17.85 4.91 1.22
N ALA A 144 16.92 5.48 0.44
CA ALA A 144 15.57 4.91 0.34
C ALA A 144 15.48 3.80 -0.73
N ALA A 145 15.37 2.55 -0.28
CA ALA A 145 15.34 1.36 -1.12
C ALA A 145 14.05 1.21 -1.94
N LEU A 146 14.19 0.58 -3.11
CA LEU A 146 13.11 -0.08 -3.85
C LEU A 146 12.30 -0.96 -2.87
N ARG A 147 10.96 -0.92 -2.91
CA ARG A 147 10.15 -1.88 -2.13
C ARG A 147 9.86 -3.10 -2.98
N THR A 148 10.41 -4.25 -2.62
CA THR A 148 10.11 -5.51 -3.28
C THR A 148 8.79 -6.08 -2.75
N VAL A 149 7.84 -6.23 -3.65
CA VAL A 149 6.58 -6.93 -3.43
C VAL A 149 6.86 -8.40 -3.24
N VAL A 150 6.54 -8.91 -2.06
CA VAL A 150 6.65 -10.32 -1.76
C VAL A 150 5.25 -10.90 -1.68
N GLU A 151 4.85 -11.57 -2.74
CA GLU A 151 3.65 -12.39 -2.67
C GLU A 151 3.96 -13.65 -1.85
N VAL A 152 3.53 -13.64 -0.59
CA VAL A 152 3.62 -14.81 0.29
C VAL A 152 2.37 -15.64 0.07
N THR A 153 2.47 -16.68 -0.74
CA THR A 153 1.47 -17.74 -0.78
C THR A 153 1.54 -18.58 0.50
N PRO A 154 0.41 -19.11 0.99
CA PRO A 154 0.41 -20.03 2.12
C PRO A 154 1.40 -21.18 1.91
N GLY A 155 2.32 -21.37 2.87
CA GLY A 155 3.38 -22.40 2.81
C GLY A 155 4.71 -21.97 2.17
N ALA A 156 4.88 -20.71 1.77
CA ALA A 156 6.15 -20.19 1.28
C ALA A 156 7.24 -20.19 2.36
N ASP A 157 8.48 -20.52 1.98
CA ASP A 157 9.66 -20.43 2.86
C ASP A 157 10.07 -18.96 3.06
N LEU A 158 9.48 -18.34 4.08
CA LEU A 158 9.71 -16.95 4.46
C LEU A 158 11.18 -16.67 4.80
N HIS A 159 11.90 -17.62 5.38
CA HIS A 159 13.32 -17.45 5.72
C HIS A 159 14.16 -17.25 4.45
N ARG A 160 13.92 -18.07 3.42
CA ARG A 160 14.60 -17.94 2.11
C ARG A 160 14.26 -16.64 1.39
N VAL A 161 13.01 -16.19 1.50
CA VAL A 161 12.53 -14.97 0.85
C VAL A 161 13.14 -13.72 1.49
N VAL A 162 13.14 -13.62 2.81
CA VAL A 162 13.70 -12.47 3.53
C VAL A 162 15.22 -12.39 3.38
N ALA A 163 15.93 -13.52 3.45
CA ALA A 163 17.39 -13.56 3.26
C ALA A 163 17.84 -12.97 1.91
N ARG A 164 16.98 -13.05 0.89
CA ARG A 164 17.25 -12.53 -0.47
C ARG A 164 16.92 -11.04 -0.64
N LEU A 165 16.09 -10.45 0.23
CA LEU A 165 15.43 -9.15 0.01
C LEU A 165 15.76 -8.06 1.05
N ARG A 166 16.78 -8.29 1.88
CA ARG A 166 17.17 -7.45 3.03
C ARG A 166 17.15 -5.92 2.84
N PRO A 167 17.48 -5.29 1.69
CA PRO A 167 17.54 -3.83 1.63
C PRO A 167 16.17 -3.14 1.48
N ALA A 168 15.10 -3.85 1.09
CA ALA A 168 13.97 -3.26 0.37
C ALA A 168 12.69 -2.97 1.20
N GLY A 169 12.52 -3.54 2.39
CA GLY A 169 11.20 -3.61 3.03
C GLY A 169 10.29 -4.62 2.33
N LEU A 170 9.32 -5.18 3.06
CA LEU A 170 8.50 -6.29 2.57
C LEU A 170 7.04 -5.91 2.51
N LEU A 171 6.37 -6.22 1.41
CA LEU A 171 4.92 -6.04 1.26
C LEU A 171 4.24 -7.41 1.20
N LEU A 172 3.40 -7.73 2.19
CA LEU A 172 2.56 -8.93 2.19
C LEU A 172 1.27 -8.69 1.38
N ARG A 173 0.88 -9.64 0.54
CA ARG A 173 -0.44 -9.68 -0.09
C ARG A 173 -1.19 -10.95 0.36
N PRO A 174 -2.12 -10.84 1.33
CA PRO A 174 -2.89 -11.99 1.79
C PRO A 174 -3.76 -12.57 0.67
N THR A 175 -3.91 -13.90 0.64
CA THR A 175 -4.69 -14.61 -0.40
C THR A 175 -5.68 -15.63 0.16
N GLY A 176 -5.57 -15.97 1.44
CA GLY A 176 -6.46 -16.90 2.12
C GLY A 176 -7.71 -16.23 2.68
N ALA A 177 -8.55 -17.06 3.30
CA ALA A 177 -9.81 -16.63 3.90
C ALA A 177 -9.62 -15.91 5.25
N ASP A 178 -8.51 -16.19 5.96
CA ASP A 178 -8.18 -15.61 7.25
C ASP A 178 -7.00 -14.63 7.12
N VAL A 179 -7.31 -13.45 6.59
CA VAL A 179 -6.35 -12.37 6.41
C VAL A 179 -5.69 -11.95 7.74
N GLY A 180 -6.43 -12.01 8.85
CA GLY A 180 -5.89 -11.63 10.15
C GLY A 180 -4.78 -12.57 10.61
N ARG A 181 -4.97 -13.88 10.42
CA ARG A 181 -3.96 -14.89 10.68
C ARG A 181 -2.73 -14.71 9.77
N GLU A 182 -2.92 -14.50 8.47
CA GLU A 182 -1.81 -14.27 7.54
C GLU A 182 -0.97 -13.03 7.92
N LEU A 183 -1.62 -11.94 8.33
CA LEU A 183 -0.94 -10.73 8.82
C LEU A 183 -0.08 -11.03 10.06
N ALA A 184 -0.63 -11.79 11.01
CA ALA A 184 0.05 -12.13 12.26
C ALA A 184 1.25 -13.06 12.03
N GLU A 185 1.06 -14.14 11.26
CA GLU A 185 2.12 -15.11 10.95
C GLU A 185 3.28 -14.44 10.21
N PHE A 186 3.00 -13.54 9.27
CA PHE A 186 4.05 -12.80 8.55
C PHE A 186 4.82 -11.85 9.46
N ALA A 187 4.13 -11.08 10.31
CA ALA A 187 4.77 -10.17 11.25
C ALA A 187 5.63 -10.91 12.27
N GLU A 188 5.17 -12.07 12.76
CA GLU A 188 5.94 -12.94 13.65
C GLU A 188 7.19 -13.49 12.95
N ALA A 189 7.06 -13.99 11.73
CA ALA A 189 8.18 -14.51 10.96
C ALA A 189 9.25 -13.44 10.73
N VAL A 190 8.85 -12.22 10.38
CA VAL A 190 9.78 -11.09 10.20
C VAL A 190 10.49 -10.74 11.51
N ARG A 191 9.77 -10.65 12.64
CA ARG A 191 10.38 -10.40 13.95
C ARG A 191 11.37 -11.51 14.35
N ALA A 192 11.05 -12.77 14.09
CA ALA A 192 11.95 -13.89 14.38
C ALA A 192 13.26 -13.79 13.58
N LEU A 193 13.19 -13.35 12.32
CA LEU A 193 14.35 -13.15 11.46
C LEU A 193 15.23 -11.98 11.91
N GLU A 194 14.62 -10.90 12.39
CA GLU A 194 15.34 -9.78 13.02
C GLU A 194 16.06 -10.21 14.29
N LEU A 195 15.39 -10.96 15.18
CA LEU A 195 15.98 -11.48 16.42
C LEU A 195 17.14 -12.46 16.15
N ALA A 196 17.08 -13.22 15.05
CA ALA A 196 18.14 -14.12 14.64
C ALA A 196 19.36 -13.41 14.00
N GLY A 197 19.33 -12.09 13.83
CA GLY A 197 20.38 -11.34 13.11
C GLY A 197 20.42 -11.62 11.61
N VAL A 198 19.33 -12.18 11.07
CA VAL A 198 19.20 -12.57 9.65
C VAL A 198 18.52 -11.46 8.83
N ALA A 199 18.00 -10.41 9.46
CA ALA A 199 17.47 -9.21 8.81
C ALA A 199 18.48 -8.06 8.82
#